data_AF-A0A0A2CAU3-F1
#
_entry.id   AF-A0A0A2CAU3-F1
#
_cell.length_a   1.000
_cell.length_b   1.000
_cell.length_c   1.000
_cell.angle_alpha   90.00
_cell.angle_beta   90.00
_cell.angle_gamma   90.00
#
_symmetry.space_group_name_H-M   'P 1'
#
loop_
_entity.id
_entity.type
_entity.pdbx_description
1 polymer ?
#
loop_
_entity_poly.entity_id
_entity_poly.type
_entity_poly.pdbx_seq_one_letter_code
_entity_poly.pdbx_strand_id
1 'polypeptide(L)' 'MSDKIQNLRKELFDLRFKQATRQLAKTHRFKEARTELAQLLTVSNERSRSNTSS' A
#
# COMPACT_ATOMS: atom_id res chain seq x y z
N MET A 1 -7.45 5.06 -8.25
CA MET A 1 -6.62 5.32 -7.04
C MET A 1 -7.03 4.39 -5.91
N SER A 2 -8.32 4.35 -5.56
CA SER A 2 -8.87 3.44 -4.54
C SER A 2 -8.48 1.97 -4.79
N ASP A 3 -8.62 1.48 -6.04
CA ASP A 3 -8.33 0.07 -6.35
C ASP A 3 -6.85 -0.30 -6.14
N LYS A 4 -5.92 0.61 -6.44
CA LYS A 4 -4.48 0.40 -6.20
C LYS A 4 -4.19 0.31 -4.70
N ILE A 5 -4.83 1.14 -3.88
CA ILE A 5 -4.72 1.10 -2.43
C ILE A 5 -5.25 -0.23 -1.88
N GLN A 6 -6.40 -0.70 -2.37
CA GLN A 6 -6.96 -2.00 -1.96
C GLN A 6 -6.06 -3.17 -2.36
N ASN A 7 -5.53 -3.15 -3.58
CA ASN A 7 -4.61 -4.18 -4.06
C ASN A 7 -3.32 -4.23 -3.23
N LEU A 8 -2.72 -3.08 -2.90
CA LEU A 8 -1.53 -3.02 -2.05
C LEU A 8 -1.79 -3.48 -0.62
N ARG A 9 -2.97 -3.17 -0.07
CA ARG A 9 -3.39 -3.69 1.25
C ARG A 9 -3.53 -5.21 1.24
N LYS A 10 -4.12 -5.76 0.17
CA LYS A 10 -4.24 -7.21 -0.03
C LYS A 10 -2.88 -7.86 -0.20
N GLU A 11 -1.99 -7.28 -1.00
CA GLU A 11 -0.61 -7.76 -1.16
C GLU A 11 0.13 -7.78 0.17
N LEU A 12 0.04 -6.71 0.97
CA LEU A 12 0.65 -6.68 2.31
C LEU A 12 0.07 -7.75 3.24
N PHE A 13 -1.23 -8.05 3.15
CA PHE A 13 -1.85 -9.14 3.90
C PHE A 13 -1.29 -10.50 3.46
N ASP A 14 -1.23 -10.76 2.15
CA ASP A 14 -0.70 -12.00 1.59
C ASP A 14 0.79 -12.18 1.92
N LEU A 15 1.57 -11.10 1.91
CA LEU A 15 2.98 -11.11 2.31
C LEU A 15 3.15 -11.45 3.79
N ARG A 16 2.30 -10.92 4.68
CA ARG A 16 2.30 -11.28 6.11
C ARG A 16 1.94 -12.74 6.32
N PHE A 17 0.97 -13.24 5.57
CA PHE A 17 0.59 -14.65 5.61
C PHE A 17 1.76 -15.55 5.18
N LYS A 18 2.40 -15.24 4.06
CA LYS A 18 3.59 -15.97 3.56
C LYS A 18 4.77 -15.89 4.53
N GLN A 19 4.94 -14.77 5.23
CA GLN A 19 5.96 -14.63 6.26
C GLN A 19 5.68 -15.55 7.46
N ALA A 20 4.42 -15.62 7.90
CA ALA A 20 4.01 -16.50 8.99
C ALA A 20 4.19 -17.98 8.63
N THR A 21 3.93 -18.37 7.37
CA THR A 21 4.16 -19.74 6.88
C THR A 21 5.62 -20.04 6.51
N ARG A 22 6.54 -19.07 6.68
CA ARG A 22 7.96 -19.17 6.29
C ARG A 22 8.19 -19.45 4.79
N GLN A 23 7.24 -19.11 3.93
CA GLN A 23 7.31 -19.28 2.48
C GLN A 23 7.63 -17.97 1.73
N LEU A 24 8.13 -16.96 2.45
CA LEU A 24 8.40 -15.65 1.88
C LEU A 24 9.74 -15.61 1.15
N ALA A 25 9.69 -15.64 -0.18
CA ALA A 25 10.89 -15.53 -1.03
C ALA A 25 11.42 -14.09 -1.19
N LYS A 26 10.54 -13.08 -1.22
CA LYS A 26 10.90 -11.67 -1.53
C LYS A 26 10.62 -10.76 -0.34
N THR A 27 11.58 -10.61 0.58
CA THR A 27 11.47 -9.77 1.78
C THR A 27 11.40 -8.27 1.47
N HIS A 28 12.09 -7.80 0.41
CA HIS A 28 12.09 -6.40 -0.02
C HIS A 28 10.70 -5.87 -0.43
N ARG A 29 9.81 -6.76 -0.91
CA ARG A 29 8.43 -6.39 -1.31
C ARG A 29 7.63 -5.73 -0.19
N PHE A 30 7.90 -6.08 1.07
CA PHE A 30 7.28 -5.40 2.21
C PHE A 30 7.62 -3.91 2.29
N LYS A 31 8.87 -3.55 1.97
CA LYS A 31 9.29 -2.14 1.98
C LYS A 31 8.64 -1.41 0.82
N GLU A 32 8.71 -1.98 -0.37
CA GLU A 32 8.16 -1.40 -1.61
C GLU A 32 6.65 -1.19 -1.50
N ALA A 33 5.88 -2.23 -1.16
CA ALA A 33 4.42 -2.12 -1.05
C ALA A 33 3.97 -1.12 0.02
N ARG A 34 4.72 -0.98 1.14
CA ARG A 34 4.45 0.06 2.15
C ARG A 34 4.73 1.46 1.62
N THR A 35 5.84 1.66 0.91
CA THR A 35 6.20 2.95 0.34
C THR A 35 5.20 3.37 -0.74
N GLU A 36 4.83 2.47 -1.64
CA GLU A 36 3.82 2.70 -2.67
C GLU A 36 2.46 3.06 -2.05
N LEU A 37 2.04 2.33 -1.02
CA LEU A 37 0.79 2.62 -0.31
C LEU A 37 0.82 4.02 0.34
N ALA A 38 1.93 4.38 0.99
CA ALA A 38 2.08 5.69 1.62
C ALA A 38 2.00 6.83 0.60
N GLN A 39 2.70 6.70 -0.54
CA GLN A 39 2.65 7.69 -1.61
C GLN A 39 1.24 7.89 -2.16
N LEU A 40 0.51 6.80 -2.41
CA LEU A 40 -0.87 6.88 -2.90
C LEU A 40 -1.80 7.55 -1.89
N LEU A 41 -1.64 7.28 -0.59
CA LEU A 41 -2.42 7.93 0.46
C LEU A 41 -2.10 9.42 0.56
N THR A 42 -0.82 9.81 0.44
CA THR A 42 -0.41 11.22 0.42
C THR A 42 -1.05 11.97 -0.75
N VAL A 43 -0.92 11.46 -1.97
CA VAL A 43 -1.52 12.09 -3.16
C VAL A 43 -3.05 12.14 -3.05
N SER A 44 -3.68 11.09 -2.52
CA SER A 44 -5.12 11.09 -2.31
C SER A 44 -5.54 12.18 -1.32
N ASN A 45 -4.80 12.35 -0.23
CA ASN A 45 -5.09 13.37 0.77
C ASN A 45 -4.84 14.79 0.24
N GLU A 46 -3.77 15.00 -0.52
CA GLU A 46 -3.48 16.28 -1.18
C GLU A 46 -4.62 16.69 -2.12
N ARG A 47 -5.12 15.76 -2.93
CA ARG A 47 -6.28 16.00 -3.82
C ARG A 47 -7.56 16.32 -3.06
N SER A 48 -7.82 15.60 -1.96
CA SER A 48 -8.97 15.90 -1.11
C SER A 48 -8.86 17.31 -0.50
N ARG A 49 -7.67 17.67 -0.01
CA ARG A 49 -7.40 19.00 0.55
C ARG A 49 -7.56 20.11 -0.48
N SER A 50 -7.03 19.94 -1.69
CA SER A 50 -7.21 20.93 -2.76
C SER A 50 -8.68 21.12 -3.14
N ASN A 51 -9.46 20.03 -3.15
CA ASN A 51 -10.89 20.08 -3.46
C ASN A 51 -11.72 20.74 -2.34
N THR A 52 -11.29 20.68 -1.08
CA THR A 52 -11.96 21.36 0.05
C THR A 52 -11.64 22.86 0.10
N SER A 53 -10.52 23.31 -0.47
CA SER A 53 -10.11 24.72 -0.48
C SER A 53 -10.62 25.52 -1.69
N SER A 54 -11.50 24.93 -2.51
CA SER A 54 -12.21 25.57 -3.63
C SER A 54 -13.68 25.78 -3.29
#